data_AF-A0AAE9I6N1-F1
#
_entry.id   AF-A0AAE9I6N1-F1
#
_cell.length_a   1.000
_cell.length_b   1.000
_cell.length_c   1.000
_cell.angle_alpha   90.00
_cell.angle_beta   90.00
_cell.angle_gamma   90.00
#
_symmetry.space_group_name_H-M   'P 1'
#
loop_
_entity.id
_entity.type
_entity.pdbx_description
1 polymer ?
#
loop_
_entity_poly.entity_id
_entity_poly.type
_entity_poly.pdbx_seq_one_letter_code
_entity_poly.pdbx_strand_id
1 'polypeptide(L)'
;MDESKIVDGIVIVNDRDPRESVVFNFRSWVAIIRAIMVKYAGKTEDEADAILMNSWLVEEALDDYMAIVVRAHDLDYHWAMILAHGECYWWRGIDSREPEGFWEWEEQYRVDHNLESDDFIFSDEEPAPPIATDAK
;
A
#
# COMPACT_ATOMS: atom_id res chain seq x y z
N MET A 1 13.93 -2.79 7.45
CA MET A 1 13.81 -3.15 6.02
C MET A 1 15.08 -2.79 5.27
N ASP A 2 15.45 -3.50 4.19
CA ASP A 2 16.47 -3.04 3.25
C ASP A 2 15.85 -2.01 2.29
N GLU A 3 16.18 -0.73 2.46
CA GLU A 3 15.62 0.39 1.68
C GLU A 3 15.85 0.25 0.18
N SER A 4 16.89 -0.50 -0.26
CA SER A 4 17.14 -0.72 -1.69
C SER A 4 16.04 -1.54 -2.38
N LYS A 5 15.19 -2.22 -1.61
CA LYS A 5 14.04 -2.98 -2.11
C LYS A 5 12.77 -2.15 -2.23
N ILE A 6 12.76 -0.91 -1.72
CA ILE A 6 11.60 -0.03 -1.76
C ILE A 6 11.59 0.70 -3.11
N VAL A 7 10.98 0.07 -4.10
CA VAL A 7 10.87 0.58 -5.48
C VAL A 7 9.45 0.42 -6.00
N ASP A 8 9.08 1.21 -6.99
CA ASP A 8 7.78 1.09 -7.67
C ASP A 8 7.81 -0.01 -8.76
N GLY A 9 6.63 -0.49 -9.16
CA GLY A 9 6.50 -1.45 -10.27
C GLY A 9 6.88 -2.89 -9.96
N ILE A 10 6.86 -3.31 -8.69
CA ILE A 10 7.17 -4.70 -8.31
C ILE A 10 5.99 -5.59 -8.69
N VAL A 11 6.22 -6.63 -9.49
CA VAL A 11 5.17 -7.60 -9.86
C VAL A 11 5.22 -8.80 -8.92
N ILE A 12 4.10 -9.07 -8.24
CA ILE A 12 3.93 -10.22 -7.35
C ILE A 12 2.82 -11.10 -7.93
N VAL A 13 3.14 -12.35 -8.23
CA VAL A 13 2.21 -13.32 -8.80
C VAL A 13 1.66 -14.21 -7.69
N ASN A 14 0.36 -14.49 -7.70
CA ASN A 14 -0.26 -15.41 -6.76
C ASN A 14 0.25 -16.84 -7.02
N ASP A 15 0.79 -17.46 -5.98
CA ASP A 15 1.34 -18.82 -6.03
C ASP A 15 0.25 -19.90 -6.20
N ARG A 16 -0.97 -19.61 -5.77
CA ARG A 16 -2.14 -20.50 -5.86
C ARG A 16 -2.89 -20.36 -7.18
N ASP A 17 -2.87 -19.16 -7.77
CA ASP A 17 -3.45 -18.88 -9.07
C ASP A 17 -2.55 -17.95 -9.89
N PRO A 18 -1.65 -18.49 -10.75
CA PRO A 18 -0.70 -17.69 -11.51
C PRO A 18 -1.32 -16.69 -12.52
N ARG A 19 -2.66 -16.69 -12.67
CA ARG A 19 -3.40 -15.71 -13.47
C ARG A 19 -3.66 -14.42 -12.70
N GLU A 20 -3.60 -14.48 -11.37
CA GLU A 20 -3.73 -13.34 -10.48
C GLU A 20 -2.35 -12.76 -10.19
N SER A 21 -2.21 -11.46 -10.37
CA SER A 21 -1.00 -10.73 -10.03
C SER A 21 -1.31 -9.33 -9.53
N VAL A 22 -0.34 -8.73 -8.86
CA VAL A 22 -0.43 -7.35 -8.39
C VAL A 22 0.85 -6.62 -8.73
N VAL A 23 0.72 -5.43 -9.31
CA VAL A 23 1.81 -4.46 -9.36
C VAL A 23 1.76 -3.66 -8.08
N PHE A 24 2.87 -3.69 -7.33
CA PHE A 24 3.04 -2.97 -6.09
C PHE A 24 4.00 -1.79 -6.27
N ASN A 25 3.48 -0.59 -6.08
CA ASN A 25 4.23 0.66 -6.11
C ASN A 25 4.74 1.00 -4.71
N PHE A 26 5.70 0.21 -4.24
CA PHE A 26 6.10 0.18 -2.83
C PHE A 26 6.70 1.52 -2.36
N ARG A 27 7.47 2.20 -3.21
CA ARG A 27 8.04 3.51 -2.86
C ARG A 27 6.94 4.55 -2.68
N SER A 28 5.96 4.55 -3.58
CA SER A 28 4.81 5.46 -3.54
C SER A 28 3.99 5.24 -2.27
N TRP A 29 3.66 3.99 -1.96
CA TRP A 29 2.90 3.62 -0.78
C TRP A 29 3.59 4.00 0.53
N VAL A 30 4.89 3.68 0.67
CA VAL A 30 5.69 4.05 1.85
C VAL A 30 5.78 5.58 2.03
N ALA A 31 5.92 6.32 0.93
CA ALA A 31 5.98 7.78 0.98
C ALA A 31 4.65 8.38 1.48
N ILE A 32 3.51 7.83 1.05
CA ILE A 32 2.19 8.30 1.45
C ILE A 32 1.90 8.00 2.91
N ILE A 33 2.15 6.77 3.38
CA ILE A 33 1.98 6.44 4.81
C ILE A 33 2.82 7.38 5.69
N ARG A 34 4.08 7.62 5.32
CA ARG A 34 4.96 8.56 6.03
C ARG A 34 4.37 9.97 6.06
N ALA A 35 3.94 10.48 4.91
CA ALA A 35 3.37 11.83 4.79
C ALA A 35 2.11 12.00 5.65
N ILE A 36 1.27 10.97 5.71
CA ILE A 36 0.06 10.95 6.55
C ILE A 36 0.43 11.00 8.04
N MET A 37 1.43 10.22 8.47
CA MET A 37 1.91 10.24 9.86
C MET A 37 2.42 11.64 10.26
N VAL A 38 3.15 12.30 9.38
CA VAL A 38 3.66 13.66 9.62
C VAL A 38 2.50 14.66 9.69
N LYS A 39 1.61 14.64 8.69
CA LYS A 39 0.55 15.64 8.55
C LYS A 39 -0.55 15.50 9.60
N TYR A 40 -0.98 14.27 9.89
CA TYR A 40 -2.20 14.03 10.66
C TYR A 40 -1.96 13.40 12.03
N ALA A 41 -0.83 12.72 12.24
CA ALA A 41 -0.48 12.14 13.54
C ALA A 41 0.58 12.94 14.32
N GLY A 42 1.04 14.07 13.78
CA GLY A 42 1.96 15.00 14.43
C GLY A 42 3.35 14.41 14.68
N LYS A 43 3.78 13.44 13.86
CA LYS A 43 5.14 12.88 13.89
C LYS A 43 6.10 13.82 13.16
N THR A 44 7.36 13.82 13.56
CA THR A 44 8.42 14.36 12.69
C THR A 44 8.70 13.39 11.54
N GLU A 45 9.36 13.87 10.48
CA GLU A 45 9.81 13.01 9.37
C GLU A 45 10.67 11.85 9.88
N ASP A 46 11.64 12.13 10.76
CA ASP A 46 12.53 11.12 11.34
C ASP A 46 11.77 10.09 12.20
N GLU A 47 10.76 10.53 12.97
CA GLU A 47 9.92 9.63 13.77
C GLU A 47 9.05 8.75 12.88
N ALA A 48 8.42 9.34 11.85
CA ALA A 48 7.58 8.60 10.92
C ALA A 48 8.39 7.55 10.16
N ASP A 49 9.57 7.94 9.66
CA ASP A 49 10.49 7.04 8.95
C ASP A 49 10.96 5.90 9.86
N ALA A 50 11.40 6.21 11.08
CA ALA A 50 11.85 5.21 12.04
C ALA A 50 10.74 4.22 12.42
N ILE A 51 9.51 4.69 12.64
CA ILE A 51 8.38 3.79 12.95
C ILE A 51 8.05 2.91 11.75
N LEU A 52 7.92 3.51 10.56
CA LEU A 52 7.49 2.82 9.35
C LEU A 52 8.52 1.77 8.91
N MET A 53 9.81 2.12 8.85
CA MET A 53 10.88 1.23 8.39
C MET A 53 11.17 0.04 9.34
N ASN A 54 10.77 0.17 10.61
CA ASN A 54 10.86 -0.89 11.63
C ASN A 54 9.52 -1.61 11.88
N SER A 55 8.50 -1.37 11.05
CA SER A 55 7.20 -2.01 11.19
C SER A 55 7.10 -3.30 10.36
N TRP A 56 6.32 -4.26 10.86
CA TRP A 56 5.93 -5.47 10.11
C TRP A 56 5.27 -5.10 8.77
N LEU A 57 4.59 -3.95 8.73
CA LEU A 57 3.92 -3.44 7.55
C LEU A 57 4.88 -3.27 6.37
N VAL A 58 6.13 -2.86 6.60
CA VAL A 58 7.15 -2.72 5.56
C VAL A 58 8.07 -3.93 5.49
N GLU A 59 8.45 -4.50 6.64
CA GLU A 59 9.42 -5.61 6.71
C GLU A 59 8.95 -6.85 5.93
N GLU A 60 7.67 -7.19 6.05
CA GLU A 60 7.08 -8.40 5.45
C GLU A 60 6.29 -8.07 4.16
N ALA A 61 6.48 -6.88 3.58
CA ALA A 61 5.66 -6.40 2.46
C ALA A 61 5.87 -7.18 1.16
N LEU A 62 7.04 -7.80 1.01
CA LEU A 62 7.43 -8.50 -0.21
C LEU A 62 7.48 -10.02 -0.02
N ASP A 63 6.83 -10.55 1.02
CA ASP A 63 6.87 -11.98 1.34
C ASP A 63 6.15 -12.82 0.29
N ASP A 64 4.87 -12.52 0.03
CA ASP A 64 4.06 -13.19 -0.97
C ASP A 64 2.85 -12.33 -1.41
N TYR A 65 2.04 -12.87 -2.31
CA TYR A 65 0.82 -12.23 -2.79
C TYR A 65 -0.18 -11.94 -1.67
N MET A 66 -0.31 -12.83 -0.69
CA MET A 66 -1.22 -12.63 0.45
C MET A 66 -0.75 -11.50 1.36
N ALA A 67 0.56 -11.32 1.51
CA ALA A 67 1.15 -10.19 2.21
C ALA A 67 0.72 -8.86 1.56
N ILE A 68 0.64 -8.80 0.23
CA ILE A 68 0.12 -7.62 -0.48
C ILE A 68 -1.38 -7.44 -0.25
N VAL A 69 -2.17 -8.52 -0.36
CA VAL A 69 -3.62 -8.46 -0.14
C VAL A 69 -3.97 -7.92 1.25
N VAL A 70 -3.22 -8.32 2.29
CA VAL A 70 -3.41 -7.80 3.65
C VAL A 70 -3.17 -6.30 3.72
N ARG A 71 -2.18 -5.78 2.98
CA ARG A 71 -1.83 -4.34 2.98
C ARG A 71 -2.83 -3.52 2.17
N ALA A 72 -3.26 -4.05 1.03
CA ALA A 72 -4.28 -3.43 0.18
C ALA A 72 -5.70 -3.46 0.79
N HIS A 73 -5.92 -4.23 1.86
CA HIS A 73 -7.24 -4.37 2.50
C HIS A 73 -7.68 -3.11 3.25
N ASP A 74 -6.73 -2.28 3.71
CA ASP A 74 -7.03 -1.09 4.49
C ASP A 74 -6.46 0.16 3.81
N LEU A 75 -6.99 1.32 4.19
CA LEU A 75 -6.56 2.60 3.64
C LEU A 75 -5.21 3.01 4.22
N ASP A 76 -4.41 3.71 3.43
CA ASP A 76 -3.11 4.26 3.88
C ASP A 76 -3.26 5.15 5.12
N TYR A 77 -4.39 5.86 5.22
CA TYR A 77 -4.75 6.63 6.41
C TYR A 77 -4.79 5.75 7.67
N HIS A 78 -5.49 4.62 7.59
CA HIS A 78 -5.62 3.70 8.71
C HIS A 78 -4.28 3.07 9.08
N TRP A 79 -3.48 2.65 8.10
CA TRP A 79 -2.14 2.12 8.37
C TRP A 79 -1.25 3.15 9.08
N ALA A 80 -1.23 4.39 8.58
CA ALA A 80 -0.48 5.47 9.21
C ALA A 80 -0.93 5.74 10.66
N MET A 81 -2.25 5.75 10.92
CA MET A 81 -2.78 5.98 12.26
C MET A 81 -2.48 4.80 13.21
N ILE A 82 -2.56 3.56 12.73
CA ILE A 82 -2.18 2.36 13.50
C ILE A 82 -0.69 2.42 13.87
N LEU A 83 0.19 2.78 12.93
CA LEU A 83 1.62 2.91 13.20
C LEU A 83 1.91 4.04 14.20
N ALA A 84 1.22 5.17 14.07
CA ALA A 84 1.48 6.34 14.91
C ALA A 84 0.91 6.23 16.34
N HIS A 85 -0.22 5.56 16.50
CA HIS A 85 -1.01 5.57 17.73
C HIS A 85 -1.32 4.18 18.31
N GLY A 86 -1.03 3.12 17.57
CA GLY A 86 -1.34 1.73 17.91
C GLY A 86 -2.73 1.31 17.42
N GLU A 87 -3.01 0.00 17.54
CA GLU A 87 -4.31 -0.56 17.20
C GLU A 87 -5.46 0.07 17.99
N CYS A 88 -6.64 0.10 17.37
CA CYS A 88 -7.86 0.69 17.93
C CYS A 88 -7.66 2.14 18.42
N TYR A 89 -6.84 2.92 17.71
CA TYR A 89 -6.53 4.31 18.05
C TYR A 89 -7.78 5.18 18.25
N TRP A 90 -8.90 4.84 17.60
CA TRP A 90 -10.18 5.53 17.77
C TRP A 90 -10.77 5.45 19.18
N TRP A 91 -10.47 4.41 19.95
CA TRP A 91 -10.86 4.35 21.37
C TRP A 91 -10.12 5.37 22.23
N ARG A 92 -9.06 5.99 21.71
CA ARG A 92 -8.29 7.05 22.36
C ARG A 92 -8.73 8.45 21.91
N GLY A 93 -9.84 8.55 21.17
CA GLY A 93 -10.44 9.83 20.76
C GLY A 93 -9.89 10.41 19.46
N ILE A 94 -9.15 9.63 18.68
CA ILE A 94 -8.67 10.00 17.35
C ILE A 94 -9.73 9.57 16.32
N ASP A 95 -10.13 10.44 15.38
CA ASP A 95 -11.16 10.08 14.40
C ASP A 95 -10.64 8.94 13.51
N SER A 96 -11.47 7.92 13.29
CA SER A 96 -11.14 6.85 12.34
C SER A 96 -11.35 7.29 10.90
N ARG A 97 -12.17 8.32 10.67
CA ARG A 97 -12.41 8.86 9.34
C ARG A 97 -11.30 9.80 8.93
N GLU A 98 -11.03 9.78 7.64
CA GLU A 98 -10.13 10.70 6.97
C GLU A 98 -10.64 12.13 7.16
N PRO A 99 -9.73 13.09 7.44
CA PRO A 99 -10.10 14.49 7.53
C PRO A 99 -10.69 15.03 6.22
N GLU A 100 -11.45 16.12 6.33
CA GLU A 100 -11.92 16.84 5.14
C GLU A 100 -10.74 17.30 4.27
N GLY A 101 -10.83 17.07 2.96
CA GLY A 101 -9.76 17.40 2.01
C GLY A 101 -8.62 16.39 1.94
N PHE A 102 -8.75 15.21 2.58
CA PHE A 102 -7.70 14.20 2.62
C PHE A 102 -7.30 13.73 1.22
N TRP A 103 -8.28 13.36 0.39
CA TRP A 103 -8.04 12.79 -0.94
C TRP A 103 -7.41 13.80 -1.90
N GLU A 104 -7.89 15.05 -1.88
CA GLU A 104 -7.32 16.13 -2.70
C GLU A 104 -5.88 16.44 -2.27
N TRP A 105 -5.61 16.40 -0.97
CA TRP A 105 -4.25 16.55 -0.46
C TRP A 105 -3.34 15.39 -0.88
N GLU A 106 -3.83 14.15 -0.78
CA GLU A 106 -3.04 12.96 -1.14
C GLU A 106 -2.70 12.94 -2.64
N GLU A 107 -3.68 13.18 -3.50
CA GLU A 107 -3.49 13.28 -4.95
C GLU A 107 -2.44 14.35 -5.30
N GLN A 108 -2.56 15.54 -4.71
CA GLN A 108 -1.59 16.61 -4.93
C GLN A 108 -0.20 16.24 -4.38
N TYR A 109 -0.13 15.57 -3.22
CA TYR A 109 1.13 15.12 -2.64
C TYR A 109 1.85 14.13 -3.55
N ARG A 110 1.11 13.17 -4.16
CA ARG A 110 1.65 12.22 -5.14
C ARG A 110 2.25 12.94 -6.35
N VAL A 111 1.53 13.94 -6.89
CA VAL A 111 2.03 14.76 -8.00
C VAL A 111 3.30 15.52 -7.61
N ASP A 112 3.29 16.20 -6.47
CA ASP A 112 4.40 17.03 -6.01
C ASP A 112 5.69 16.23 -5.76
N HIS A 113 5.56 14.94 -5.43
CA HIS A 113 6.67 14.05 -5.09
C HIS A 113 6.96 13.00 -6.17
N ASN A 114 6.32 13.12 -7.35
CA ASN A 114 6.47 12.19 -8.47
C ASN A 114 6.26 10.73 -8.03
N LEU A 115 5.14 10.47 -7.37
CA LEU A 115 4.70 9.14 -6.92
C LEU A 115 3.66 8.58 -7.91
N GLU A 116 3.50 7.26 -7.91
CA GLU A 116 2.47 6.57 -8.70
C GLU A 116 1.07 6.89 -8.17
N SER A 117 0.08 6.88 -9.06
CA SER A 117 -1.32 7.20 -8.73
C SER A 117 -1.97 6.18 -7.81
N ASP A 118 -1.59 4.91 -7.95
CA ASP A 118 -2.15 3.78 -7.24
C ASP A 118 -1.03 2.95 -6.62
N ASP A 119 -1.23 2.46 -5.40
CA ASP A 119 -0.22 1.66 -4.71
C ASP A 119 -0.26 0.18 -5.11
N PHE A 120 -1.47 -0.33 -5.38
CA PHE A 120 -1.73 -1.73 -5.70
C PHE A 120 -2.61 -1.83 -6.94
N ILE A 121 -2.10 -2.45 -8.01
CA ILE A 121 -2.83 -2.65 -9.27
C ILE A 121 -3.00 -4.15 -9.47
N PHE A 122 -4.19 -4.66 -9.14
CA PHE A 122 -4.54 -6.07 -9.30
C PHE A 122 -4.93 -6.40 -10.75
N SER A 123 -4.52 -7.58 -11.21
CA SER A 123 -4.84 -8.10 -12.54
C SER A 123 -5.24 -9.57 -12.45
N ASP A 124 -6.34 -9.92 -13.11
CA ASP A 124 -6.78 -11.30 -13.28
C ASP A 124 -6.96 -11.57 -14.79
N GLU A 125 -6.18 -12.47 -15.38
CA GLU A 125 -6.42 -12.91 -16.76
C GLU A 125 -7.50 -14.00 -16.81
N GLU A 126 -8.60 -13.76 -17.53
CA GLU A 126 -9.56 -14.83 -17.86
C GLU A 126 -8.85 -15.92 -18.68
N PRO A 127 -9.09 -17.22 -18.40
CA PRO A 127 -8.53 -18.28 -19.22
C PRO A 127 -9.04 -18.12 -20.65
N ALA A 128 -8.12 -18.06 -21.61
CA ALA A 128 -8.47 -18.00 -23.03
C ALA A 128 -9.52 -19.09 -23.33
N PRO A 129 -10.64 -18.76 -24.01
CA PRO A 129 -11.66 -19.75 -24.32
C PRO A 129 -10.99 -20.91 -25.07
N PRO A 130 -11.37 -22.17 -24.78
CA PRO A 130 -10.78 -23.32 -25.43
C PRO A 130 -10.88 -23.11 -26.94
N ILE A 131 -9.74 -23.18 -27.64
CA ILE A 131 -9.70 -23.09 -29.09
C ILE A 131 -10.65 -24.16 -29.61
N ALA A 132 -11.79 -23.73 -30.17
CA ALA A 132 -12.69 -24.63 -30.86
C ALA A 132 -11.90 -25.23 -32.01
N THR A 133 -11.43 -26.47 -31.81
CA THR A 133 -10.90 -27.27 -32.89
C THR A 133 -12.13 -27.69 -33.67
N ASP A 134 -12.42 -26.98 -34.76
CA ASP A 134 -13.40 -27.40 -35.74
C ASP A 134 -13.04 -28.83 -36.16
N ALA A 135 -13.78 -29.80 -35.61
CA ALA A 135 -13.74 -31.16 -36.06
C ALA A 135 -14.34 -31.18 -37.47
N LYS A 136 -13.49 -31.58 -38.42
CA LYS A 136 -13.77 -31.85 -39.84
C LYS A 136 -15.18 -32.34 -40.16
#